data_AF-A0A7V9UIM5-F1
#
_entry.id   AF-A0A7V9UIM5-F1
#
_cell.length_a   1.000
_cell.length_b   1.000
_cell.length_c   1.000
_cell.angle_alpha   90.00
_cell.angle_beta   90.00
_cell.angle_gamma   90.00
#
_symmetry.space_group_name_H-M   'P 1'
#
loop_
_entity.id
_entity.type
_entity.pdbx_description
1 polymer ?
#
loop_
_entity_poly.entity_id
_entity_poly.type
_entity_poly.pdbx_seq_one_letter_code
_entity_poly.pdbx_strand_id
1 'polypeptide(L)'
;MDDNKDVLKDVLTNEKLKKRFASQFDLVNYAIKLAAQMIQTGRAPRVKTDVKNVALLIMQELNAGRDQFDTFEVTEEDILKVQS
;
A
#
# COMPACT_ATOMS: atom_id res chain seq x y z
N MET A 1 0.06 -27.99 23.50
CA MET A 1 0.67 -26.65 23.44
C MET A 1 1.77 -26.75 22.41
N ASP A 2 1.38 -26.66 21.14
CA ASP A 2 2.29 -26.75 20.01
C ASP A 2 1.85 -25.73 18.97
N ASP A 3 2.82 -25.29 18.17
CA ASP A 3 2.67 -24.45 16.98
C ASP A 3 2.61 -22.94 17.18
N ASN A 4 3.64 -22.40 17.83
CA ASN A 4 4.06 -21.00 17.66
C ASN A 4 5.41 -20.90 16.92
N LYS A 5 5.55 -21.63 15.79
CA LYS A 5 6.80 -21.68 14.99
C LYS A 5 6.70 -21.01 13.62
N ASP A 6 5.52 -20.58 13.18
CA ASP A 6 5.36 -19.90 11.87
C ASP A 6 5.17 -18.37 11.96
N VAL A 7 5.08 -17.77 13.15
CA VAL A 7 4.89 -16.32 13.31
C VAL A 7 6.15 -15.50 12.97
N LEU A 8 7.32 -16.14 12.89
CA LEU A 8 8.62 -15.45 12.70
C LEU A 8 9.17 -15.47 11.27
N LYS A 9 8.55 -16.18 10.32
CA LYS A 9 9.18 -16.41 8.99
C LYS A 9 9.22 -15.19 8.08
N ASP A 10 8.44 -14.13 8.35
CA ASP A 10 8.59 -12.90 7.59
C ASP A 10 8.25 -11.68 8.45
N VAL A 11 9.07 -11.41 9.47
CA VAL A 11 9.01 -10.13 10.17
C VAL A 11 9.28 -9.05 9.12
N LEU A 12 8.22 -8.28 8.85
CA LEU A 12 8.25 -7.15 7.95
C LEU A 12 9.05 -6.04 8.63
N THR A 13 10.21 -5.71 8.07
CA THR A 13 11.05 -4.64 8.59
C THR A 13 11.39 -3.64 7.50
N ASN A 14 11.63 -2.39 7.90
CA ASN A 14 11.95 -1.32 6.96
C ASN A 14 13.26 -1.62 6.20
N GLU A 15 14.19 -2.38 6.80
CA GLU A 15 15.45 -2.79 6.17
C GLU A 15 15.24 -3.61 4.90
N LYS A 16 14.20 -4.46 4.85
CA LYS A 16 13.88 -5.24 3.65
C LYS A 16 13.44 -4.34 2.49
N LEU A 17 12.79 -3.22 2.80
CA LEU A 17 12.28 -2.27 1.81
C LEU A 17 13.34 -1.25 1.35
N LYS A 18 14.44 -1.06 2.11
CA LYS A 18 15.49 -0.07 1.79
C LYS A 18 16.08 -0.22 0.39
N LYS A 19 16.11 -1.43 -0.18
CA LYS A 19 16.65 -1.64 -1.54
C LYS A 19 15.80 -1.02 -2.65
N ARG A 20 14.52 -0.72 -2.39
CA ARG A 20 13.58 -0.13 -3.36
C ARG A 20 13.57 1.40 -3.34
N PHE A 21 14.18 2.02 -2.34
CA PHE A 21 14.10 3.46 -2.09
C PHE A 21 15.48 4.07 -1.87
N ALA A 22 15.71 5.28 -2.38
CA ALA A 22 17.01 5.95 -2.22
C ALA A 22 17.29 6.35 -0.76
N SER A 23 16.24 6.64 0.01
CA SER A 23 16.33 6.97 1.43
C SER A 23 15.13 6.44 2.22
N GLN A 24 15.24 6.45 3.57
CA GLN A 24 14.12 6.14 4.44
C GLN A 24 12.99 7.18 4.32
N PHE A 25 13.33 8.44 4.04
CA PHE A 25 12.33 9.48 3.79
C PHE A 25 11.53 9.19 2.52
N ASP A 26 12.17 8.68 1.47
CA ASP A 26 11.48 8.31 0.22
C ASP A 26 10.50 7.16 0.44
N LEU A 27 10.88 6.15 1.24
CA LEU A 27 9.97 5.08 1.64
C LEU A 27 8.72 5.63 2.35
N VAL A 28 8.90 6.53 3.32
CA VAL A 28 7.79 7.13 4.07
C VAL A 28 6.91 7.98 3.16
N ASN A 29 7.51 8.83 2.33
CA ASN A 29 6.79 9.68 1.38
C ASN A 29 5.98 8.84 0.38
N TYR A 30 6.56 7.74 -0.09
CA TYR A 30 5.88 6.81 -0.99
C TYR A 30 4.68 6.15 -0.29
N ALA A 31 4.87 5.62 0.91
CA ALA A 31 3.81 4.99 1.69
C ALA A 31 2.64 5.95 1.97
N ILE A 32 2.93 7.22 2.29
CA ILE A 32 1.90 8.26 2.50
C ILE A 32 1.09 8.50 1.22
N LYS A 33 1.76 8.62 0.07
CA LYS A 33 1.07 8.82 -1.22
C LYS A 33 0.17 7.63 -1.56
N LEU A 34 0.66 6.40 -1.34
CA LEU A 34 -0.13 5.20 -1.58
C LEU A 34 -1.34 5.14 -0.64
N ALA A 35 -1.16 5.49 0.64
CA ALA A 35 -2.25 5.58 1.60
C ALA A 35 -3.32 6.57 1.16
N ALA A 36 -2.90 7.78 0.78
CA ALA A 36 -3.80 8.83 0.33
C ALA A 36 -4.61 8.37 -0.88
N GLN A 37 -3.97 7.72 -1.86
CA GLN A 37 -4.68 7.18 -3.01
C GLN A 37 -5.66 6.09 -2.61
N MET A 38 -5.26 5.10 -1.79
CA MET A 38 -6.17 4.05 -1.33
C MET A 38 -7.42 4.61 -0.65
N ILE A 39 -7.27 5.68 0.14
CA ILE A 39 -8.38 6.38 0.80
C ILE A 39 -9.26 7.10 -0.23
N GLN A 40 -8.66 7.84 -1.15
CA GLN A 40 -9.37 8.62 -2.17
C GLN A 40 -10.17 7.73 -3.13
N THR A 41 -9.65 6.56 -3.46
CA THR A 41 -10.23 5.67 -4.47
C THR A 41 -11.12 4.59 -3.88
N GLY A 42 -11.09 4.43 -2.55
CA GLY A 42 -11.77 3.33 -1.86
C GLY A 42 -11.21 1.95 -2.24
N ARG A 43 -10.01 1.89 -2.85
CA ARG A 43 -9.43 0.63 -3.33
C ARG A 43 -9.18 -0.33 -2.17
N ALA A 44 -9.66 -1.57 -2.33
CA ALA A 44 -9.33 -2.66 -1.42
C ALA A 44 -7.83 -3.04 -1.47
N PRO A 45 -7.22 -3.49 -0.35
CA PRO A 45 -5.84 -3.96 -0.35
C PRO A 45 -5.57 -5.13 -1.30
N ARG A 46 -4.39 -5.19 -1.92
CA ARG A 46 -3.94 -6.26 -2.86
C ARG A 46 -3.26 -7.44 -2.17
N VAL A 47 -3.09 -7.35 -0.85
CA VAL A 47 -2.56 -8.41 0.00
C VAL A 47 -3.66 -8.82 0.98
N LYS A 48 -3.90 -10.12 1.10
CA LYS A 48 -4.84 -10.67 2.09
C LYS A 48 -4.19 -10.60 3.46
N THR A 49 -4.86 -9.95 4.40
CA THR A 49 -4.43 -9.87 5.78
C THR A 49 -5.63 -9.67 6.69
N ASP A 50 -5.55 -10.17 7.90
CA ASP A 50 -6.57 -9.97 8.94
C ASP A 50 -6.44 -8.59 9.61
N VAL A 51 -5.42 -7.84 9.21
CA VAL A 51 -5.08 -6.53 9.76
C VAL A 51 -5.91 -5.43 9.11
N LYS A 52 -6.57 -4.62 9.94
CA LYS A 52 -7.34 -3.44 9.50
C LYS A 52 -6.53 -2.14 9.47
N ASN A 53 -5.32 -2.15 10.02
CA ASN A 53 -4.45 -0.97 10.05
C ASN A 53 -3.88 -0.69 8.65
N VAL A 54 -4.24 0.46 8.08
CA VAL A 54 -3.85 0.91 6.73
C VAL A 54 -2.33 1.03 6.57
N ALA A 55 -1.61 1.50 7.58
CA ALA A 55 -0.16 1.62 7.50
C ALA A 55 0.50 0.23 7.37
N LEU A 56 0.01 -0.75 8.14
CA LEU A 56 0.52 -2.11 8.08
C LEU A 56 0.15 -2.81 6.75
N LEU A 57 -1.05 -2.55 6.23
CA LEU A 57 -1.48 -3.00 4.91
C LEU A 57 -0.55 -2.51 3.79
N ILE A 58 -0.19 -1.22 3.81
CA ILE A 58 0.72 -0.62 2.82
C ILE A 58 2.10 -1.24 2.91
N MET A 59 2.61 -1.45 4.13
CA MET A 59 3.91 -2.08 4.32
C MET A 59 3.91 -3.52 3.80
N GLN A 60 2.79 -4.25 3.93
CA GLN A 60 2.64 -5.58 3.37
C GLN A 60 2.56 -5.56 1.83
N GLU A 61 1.85 -4.59 1.23
CA GLU A 61 1.84 -4.40 -0.23
C GLU A 61 3.24 -4.05 -0.76
N LEU A 62 3.99 -3.19 -0.05
CA LEU A 62 5.37 -2.84 -0.36
C LEU A 62 6.30 -4.06 -0.29
N ASN A 63 6.13 -4.93 0.70
CA ASN A 63 6.94 -6.14 0.79
C ASN A 63 6.61 -7.14 -0.34
N ALA A 64 5.32 -7.25 -0.69
CA ALA A 64 4.85 -8.12 -1.75
C ALA A 64 5.08 -7.57 -3.18
N GLY A 65 5.54 -6.33 -3.32
CA GLY A 65 5.70 -5.66 -4.61
C GLY A 65 4.37 -5.39 -5.34
N ARG A 66 3.28 -5.21 -4.58
CA ARG A 66 1.91 -4.97 -5.10
C ARG A 66 1.42 -3.53 -4.84
N ASP A 67 2.34 -2.65 -4.48
CA ASP A 67 2.15 -1.26 -4.09
C ASP A 67 1.93 -0.31 -5.29
N GLN A 68 1.29 -0.77 -6.36
CA GLN A 68 1.06 0.04 -7.55
C GLN A 68 0.02 1.16 -7.32
N PHE A 69 0.27 2.32 -7.92
CA PHE A 69 -0.71 3.39 -7.96
C PHE A 69 -1.79 3.09 -9.00
N ASP A 70 -3.05 3.36 -8.67
CA ASP A 70 -4.13 3.36 -9.64
C ASP A 70 -3.96 4.56 -10.59
N THR A 71 -4.04 4.31 -11.89
CA THR A 71 -4.11 5.34 -12.92
C THR A 71 -5.58 5.65 -13.19
N PHE A 72 -5.99 6.89 -12.97
CA PHE A 72 -7.29 7.38 -13.42
C PHE A 72 -7.08 8.08 -14.75
N GLU A 73 -7.57 7.49 -15.83
CA GLU A 73 -7.82 8.25 -17.04
C GLU A 73 -9.10 9.06 -16.78
N VAL A 74 -8.94 10.36 -16.49
CA VAL A 74 -10.08 11.27 -16.43
C VAL A 74 -10.56 11.44 -17.86
N THR A 75 -11.73 10.88 -18.18
CA THR A 75 -12.32 11.04 -19.50
C THR A 75 -13.04 12.39 -19.59
N GLU A 76 -13.18 12.95 -20.80
CA GLU A 76 -13.94 14.20 -21.01
C GLU A 76 -15.38 14.08 -20.50
N GLU A 77 -15.97 12.88 -20.52
CA GLU A 77 -17.31 12.59 -19.99
C GLU A 77 -17.40 12.75 -18.47
N ASP A 78 -16.32 12.50 -17.72
CA ASP A 78 -16.30 12.66 -16.26
C ASP A 78 -16.28 14.15 -15.86
N ILE A 79 -15.67 15.01 -16.67
CA ILE A 79 -15.60 16.46 -16.45
C ILE A 79 -16.96 17.12 -16.68
N LEU A 80 -17.69 16.69 -17.72
CA LEU A 80 -19.00 17.23 -18.09
C LEU A 80 -20.10 16.95 -17.05
N LYS A 81 -20.03 15.83 -16.33
CA LYS A 81 -21.01 15.46 -15.29
C LYS A 81 -20.92 16.30 -14.01
N VAL A 82 -19.82 17.01 -13.78
CA VAL A 82 -19.64 17.87 -12.59
C VAL A 82 -20.18 19.29 -12.81
N GLN A 83 -20.44 19.67 -14.07
CA GLN A 83 -20.94 21.01 -14.45
C GLN A 83 -22.46 21.06 -14.72
N SER A 84 -23.17 19.94 -14.49
CA SER A 84 -24.63 19.81 -14.67
C SER A 84 -25.34 19.77 -13.33
#